data_AF-A0A7J0CNT8-F1
#
_entry.id   AF-A0A7J0CNT8-F1
#
_cell.length_a   1.000
_cell.length_b   1.000
_cell.length_c   1.000
_cell.angle_alpha   90.00
_cell.angle_beta   90.00
_cell.angle_gamma   90.00
#
_symmetry.space_group_name_H-M   'P 1'
#
loop_
_entity.id
_entity.type
_entity.pdbx_description
1 polymer ?
#
loop_
_entity_poly.entity_id
_entity_poly.type
_entity_poly.pdbx_seq_one_letter_code
_entity_poly.pdbx_strand_id
1 'polypeptide(L)'
;MRGSGAAGLRAGGLCVPAGGSGTLPDLLAASLPPGTVRTGVHVTAADITTVRTKEHGELGCRSLLLATGAGAAAELLPGLRVPAFRPVTVLHHTAPAPPPTGRSLVLDGDRAGPVAYTAVMSEVDPSRAPEGRTLITSTVLGTPPPDLDRSVRTHLAALYGTPTDDWELLAAHHDPEAVPAMEAPHDPRRPVRVLAGLYVCGDHRDTSSVQGALHSGRRAAEAILTDLGVAPAHLGGVGLPEAA
;
A
#
# COMPACT_ATOMS: atom_id res chain seq x y z
N MET A 1 -42.62 6.95 -7.42
CA MET A 1 -41.80 6.04 -6.59
C MET A 1 -40.35 6.32 -6.94
N ARG A 2 -39.68 7.11 -6.09
CA ARG A 2 -38.27 7.51 -6.21
C ARG A 2 -37.54 6.87 -5.02
N GLY A 3 -36.44 6.20 -5.31
CA GLY A 3 -35.41 5.85 -4.33
C GLY A 3 -34.08 6.15 -4.99
N SER A 4 -33.65 7.41 -4.92
CA SER A 4 -32.33 7.85 -5.35
C SER A 4 -31.31 7.26 -4.38
N GLY A 5 -30.58 6.21 -4.79
CA GLY A 5 -29.43 5.68 -4.04
C GLY A 5 -28.38 6.76 -3.84
N ALA A 6 -27.84 6.87 -2.63
CA ALA A 6 -27.02 8.01 -2.24
C ALA A 6 -25.54 7.66 -2.37
N ALA A 7 -24.94 7.95 -3.54
CA ALA A 7 -23.49 8.03 -3.67
C ALA A 7 -23.00 9.26 -2.87
N GLY A 8 -22.16 9.03 -1.86
CA GLY A 8 -21.60 10.10 -1.03
C GLY A 8 -20.29 10.63 -1.61
N LEU A 9 -20.18 11.96 -1.79
CA LEU A 9 -18.96 12.65 -2.18
C LEU A 9 -18.24 13.18 -0.94
N ARG A 10 -16.96 12.85 -0.74
CA ARG A 10 -16.17 13.46 0.35
C ARG A 10 -15.53 14.77 -0.13
N ALA A 11 -15.90 15.89 0.48
CA ALA A 11 -15.29 17.19 0.23
C ALA A 11 -13.90 17.27 0.89
N GLY A 12 -12.86 17.36 0.06
CA GLY A 12 -11.45 17.29 0.43
C GLY A 12 -10.74 16.51 -0.67
N GLY A 13 -10.07 17.21 -1.58
CA GLY A 13 -9.50 16.60 -2.78
C GLY A 13 -8.62 15.41 -2.46
N LEU A 14 -8.73 14.34 -3.25
CA LEU A 14 -7.75 13.27 -3.22
C LEU A 14 -6.37 13.85 -3.56
N CYS A 15 -5.36 13.46 -2.79
CA CYS A 15 -3.97 13.71 -3.13
C CYS A 15 -3.27 12.37 -3.32
N VAL A 16 -2.51 12.25 -4.41
CA VAL A 16 -1.61 11.13 -4.63
C VAL A 16 -0.23 11.67 -5.00
N PRO A 17 0.85 10.91 -4.75
CA PRO A 17 2.16 11.30 -5.25
C PRO A 17 2.12 11.36 -6.77
N ALA A 18 2.63 12.45 -7.34
CA ALA A 18 2.79 12.58 -8.78
C ALA A 18 3.63 11.40 -9.31
N GLY A 19 3.19 10.81 -10.41
CA GLY A 19 3.90 9.69 -11.06
C GLY A 19 3.65 8.31 -10.45
N GLY A 20 2.87 8.18 -9.38
CA GLY A 20 2.51 6.86 -8.83
C GLY A 20 2.86 6.67 -7.36
N SER A 21 2.35 5.58 -6.78
CA SER A 21 2.74 5.18 -5.42
C SER A 21 4.21 4.73 -5.32
N GLY A 22 4.86 4.40 -6.45
CA GLY A 22 6.28 4.02 -6.53
C GLY A 22 7.26 5.18 -6.33
N THR A 23 6.83 6.42 -6.58
CA THR A 23 7.67 7.62 -6.48
C THR A 23 8.29 7.79 -5.08
N LEU A 24 7.51 7.54 -4.02
CA LEU A 24 7.99 7.70 -2.65
C LEU A 24 9.11 6.70 -2.30
N PRO A 25 8.95 5.38 -2.49
CA PRO A 25 10.04 4.42 -2.35
C PRO A 25 11.29 4.77 -3.17
N ASP A 26 11.13 5.23 -4.41
CA ASP A 26 12.26 5.58 -5.27
C ASP A 26 13.05 6.78 -4.72
N LEU A 27 12.35 7.83 -4.27
CA LEU A 27 12.97 8.99 -3.63
C LEU A 27 13.68 8.62 -2.32
N LEU A 28 13.09 7.73 -1.52
CA LEU A 28 13.72 7.23 -0.29
C LEU A 28 14.99 6.44 -0.61
N ALA A 29 14.95 5.54 -1.60
CA ALA A 29 16.11 4.76 -2.01
C ALA A 29 17.24 5.66 -2.55
N ALA A 30 16.90 6.68 -3.35
CA ALA A 30 17.86 7.63 -3.90
C ALA A 30 18.55 8.50 -2.83
N SER A 31 17.94 8.66 -1.65
CA SER A 31 18.54 9.40 -0.53
C SER A 31 19.61 8.62 0.25
N LEU A 32 19.78 7.32 -0.04
CA LEU A 32 20.72 6.45 0.65
C LEU A 32 22.07 6.40 -0.08
N PRO A 33 23.19 6.12 0.63
CA PRO A 33 24.48 5.90 -0.01
C PRO A 33 24.40 4.81 -1.09
N PRO A 34 25.10 4.97 -2.24
CA PRO A 34 25.14 3.95 -3.29
C PRO A 34 25.51 2.56 -2.74
N GLY A 35 24.80 1.54 -3.18
CA GLY A 35 24.98 0.15 -2.74
C GLY A 35 24.25 -0.23 -1.45
N THR A 36 23.54 0.70 -0.80
CA THR A 36 22.72 0.39 0.40
C THR A 36 21.55 -0.52 0.07
N VAL A 37 20.87 -0.29 -1.05
CA VAL A 37 19.72 -1.09 -1.50
C VAL A 37 20.17 -2.10 -2.55
N ARG A 38 19.86 -3.38 -2.32
CA ARG A 38 20.12 -4.47 -3.26
C ARG A 38 18.80 -5.15 -3.62
N THR A 39 18.30 -4.92 -4.84
CA THR A 39 17.11 -5.57 -5.37
C THR A 39 17.47 -6.90 -6.05
N GLY A 40 16.48 -7.75 -6.31
CA GLY A 40 16.71 -9.10 -6.86
C GLY A 40 17.33 -10.10 -5.86
N VAL A 41 17.56 -9.68 -4.62
CA VAL A 41 18.12 -10.54 -3.56
C VAL A 41 16.98 -11.13 -2.73
N HIS A 42 16.75 -12.43 -2.87
CA HIS A 42 15.75 -13.15 -2.09
C HIS A 42 16.34 -13.77 -0.82
N VAL A 43 15.85 -13.36 0.35
CA VAL A 43 16.23 -13.91 1.66
C VAL A 43 15.48 -15.21 1.91
N THR A 44 16.20 -16.27 2.29
CA THR A 44 15.63 -17.61 2.56
C THR A 44 15.74 -18.05 4.01
N ALA A 45 16.62 -17.41 4.79
CA ALA A 45 16.67 -17.53 6.24
C ALA A 45 17.33 -16.29 6.83
N ALA A 46 16.97 -15.95 8.06
CA ALA A 46 17.51 -14.80 8.74
C ALA A 46 17.67 -15.09 10.23
N ASP A 47 18.81 -14.68 10.77
CA ASP A 47 19.16 -14.72 12.19
C ASP A 47 19.63 -13.31 12.60
N ILE A 48 19.76 -13.06 13.91
CA ILE A 48 20.22 -11.80 14.50
C ILE A 48 21.56 -11.32 13.91
N THR A 49 22.41 -12.26 13.49
CA THR A 49 23.77 -11.98 13.04
C THR A 49 24.02 -12.27 11.56
N THR A 50 23.12 -13.00 10.89
CA THR A 50 23.36 -13.49 9.53
C THR A 50 22.07 -13.58 8.72
N VAL A 51 22.12 -13.19 7.45
CA VAL A 51 21.04 -13.35 6.49
C VAL A 51 21.50 -14.25 5.36
N ARG A 52 20.78 -15.35 5.12
CA ARG A 52 21.05 -16.27 4.01
C ARG A 52 20.16 -15.94 2.83
N THR A 53 20.77 -15.81 1.67
CA THR A 53 20.08 -15.49 0.41
C THR A 53 20.07 -16.70 -0.51
N LYS A 54 19.15 -16.72 -1.47
CA LYS A 54 19.04 -17.83 -2.43
C LYS A 54 20.27 -17.94 -3.33
N GLU A 55 20.76 -16.82 -3.86
CA GLU A 55 21.75 -16.77 -4.95
C GLU A 55 22.96 -15.88 -4.64
N HIS A 56 23.03 -15.26 -3.46
CA HIS A 56 24.07 -14.29 -3.10
C HIS A 56 24.84 -14.65 -1.82
N GLY A 57 24.74 -15.91 -1.36
CA GLY A 57 25.41 -16.39 -0.16
C GLY A 57 24.85 -15.80 1.14
N GLU A 58 25.71 -15.74 2.15
CA GLU A 58 25.38 -15.24 3.48
C GLU A 58 25.92 -13.82 3.70
N LEU A 59 25.13 -13.01 4.42
CA LEU A 59 25.46 -11.62 4.74
C LEU A 59 25.47 -11.47 6.26
N GLY A 60 26.61 -11.09 6.83
CA GLY A 60 26.72 -10.81 8.26
C GLY A 60 26.12 -9.46 8.64
N CYS A 61 25.50 -9.37 9.82
CA CYS A 61 24.96 -8.14 10.38
C CYS A 61 25.16 -8.07 11.90
N ARG A 62 25.05 -6.86 12.48
CA ARG A 62 25.05 -6.65 13.94
C ARG A 62 23.64 -6.67 14.53
N SER A 63 22.64 -6.50 13.68
CA SER A 63 21.21 -6.47 14.00
C SER A 63 20.42 -6.71 12.72
N LEU A 64 19.23 -7.31 12.87
CA LEU A 64 18.33 -7.64 11.79
C LEU A 64 16.98 -6.93 11.97
N LEU A 65 16.55 -6.18 10.95
CA LEU A 65 15.19 -5.66 10.83
C LEU A 65 14.45 -6.40 9.71
N LEU A 66 13.37 -7.09 10.06
CA LEU A 66 12.42 -7.60 9.06
C LEU A 66 11.36 -6.55 8.77
N ALA A 67 11.37 -6.06 7.54
CA ALA A 67 10.41 -5.11 6.98
C ALA A 67 9.58 -5.74 5.84
N THR A 68 9.31 -7.05 5.94
CA THR A 68 8.51 -7.82 4.98
C THR A 68 7.02 -7.82 5.37
N GLY A 69 6.16 -8.32 4.47
CA GLY A 69 4.78 -8.65 4.81
C GLY A 69 4.73 -9.70 5.94
N ALA A 70 3.64 -9.69 6.73
CA ALA A 70 3.59 -10.49 7.97
C ALA A 70 3.75 -12.01 7.73
N GLY A 71 3.22 -12.53 6.62
CA GLY A 71 3.40 -13.94 6.22
C GLY A 71 4.88 -14.28 5.99
N ALA A 72 5.55 -13.54 5.11
CA ALA A 72 6.98 -13.71 4.85
C ALA A 72 7.85 -13.50 6.11
N ALA A 73 7.47 -12.59 7.00
CA ALA A 73 8.15 -12.40 8.28
C ALA A 73 8.04 -13.64 9.18
N ALA A 74 6.89 -14.32 9.19
CA ALA A 74 6.68 -15.54 9.98
C ALA A 74 7.35 -16.78 9.37
N GLU A 75 7.55 -16.82 8.05
CA GLU A 75 8.38 -17.85 7.41
C GLU A 75 9.84 -17.73 7.84
N LEU A 76 10.36 -16.50 7.94
CA LEU A 76 11.73 -16.23 8.39
C LEU A 76 11.91 -16.37 9.91
N LEU A 77 10.87 -16.05 10.69
CA LEU A 77 10.85 -16.16 12.15
C LEU A 77 9.63 -16.96 12.64
N PRO A 78 9.73 -18.30 12.68
CA PRO A 78 8.67 -19.14 13.21
C PRO A 78 8.27 -18.72 14.63
N GLY A 79 6.97 -18.58 14.88
CA GLY A 79 6.41 -18.11 16.15
C GLY A 79 6.02 -16.63 16.18
N LEU A 80 6.32 -15.87 15.12
CA LEU A 80 5.78 -14.52 14.96
C LEU A 80 4.25 -14.57 14.76
N ARG A 81 3.52 -13.74 15.52
CA ARG A 81 2.07 -13.63 15.37
C ARG A 81 1.72 -12.92 14.05
N VAL A 82 1.07 -13.65 13.15
CA VAL A 82 0.50 -13.14 11.90
C VAL A 82 -0.98 -12.82 12.12
N PRO A 83 -1.45 -11.60 11.82
CA PRO A 83 -2.88 -11.29 11.84
C PRO A 83 -3.59 -11.99 10.67
N ALA A 84 -4.91 -12.17 10.76
CA ALA A 84 -5.70 -12.43 9.55
C ALA A 84 -5.62 -11.22 8.60
N PHE A 85 -6.02 -11.40 7.34
CA PHE A 85 -5.99 -10.34 6.34
C PHE A 85 -7.35 -10.12 5.68
N ARG A 86 -7.56 -8.89 5.21
CA ARG A 86 -8.69 -8.51 4.37
C ARG A 86 -8.21 -8.40 2.93
N PRO A 87 -8.67 -9.29 2.03
CA PRO A 87 -8.25 -9.26 0.64
C PRO A 87 -8.83 -8.02 -0.07
N VAL A 88 -8.08 -7.51 -1.04
CA VAL A 88 -8.47 -6.34 -1.84
C VAL A 88 -8.15 -6.60 -3.31
N THR A 89 -9.04 -6.17 -4.18
CA THR A 89 -8.80 -6.13 -5.62
C THR A 89 -8.89 -4.70 -6.12
N VAL A 90 -7.84 -4.23 -6.79
CA VAL A 90 -7.80 -2.91 -7.44
C VAL A 90 -7.90 -3.11 -8.95
N LEU A 91 -8.80 -2.37 -9.58
CA LEU A 91 -9.00 -2.37 -11.03
C LEU A 91 -8.67 -1.00 -11.60
N HIS A 92 -8.04 -1.01 -12.76
CA HIS A 92 -7.75 0.17 -13.56
C HIS A 92 -8.48 0.07 -14.89
N HIS A 93 -9.39 0.99 -15.14
CA HIS A 93 -10.09 1.14 -16.41
C HIS A 93 -9.62 2.39 -17.12
N THR A 94 -9.56 2.32 -18.45
CA THR A 94 -9.46 3.51 -19.29
C THR A 94 -10.79 3.81 -19.96
N ALA A 95 -11.09 5.10 -20.10
CA ALA A 95 -12.28 5.59 -20.77
C ALA A 95 -11.91 6.75 -21.73
N PRO A 96 -12.73 7.00 -22.76
CA PRO A 96 -12.51 8.14 -23.66
C PRO A 96 -12.82 9.50 -23.00
N ALA A 97 -13.63 9.53 -21.95
CA ALA A 97 -13.97 10.74 -21.19
C ALA A 97 -14.17 10.43 -19.70
N PRO A 98 -13.89 11.38 -18.80
CA PRO A 98 -14.08 11.18 -17.37
C PRO A 98 -15.56 11.26 -16.98
N PRO A 99 -16.03 10.43 -16.01
CA PRO A 99 -17.33 10.66 -15.39
C PRO A 99 -17.32 11.99 -14.59
N PRO A 100 -18.49 12.62 -14.37
CA PRO A 100 -18.59 13.98 -13.83
C PRO A 100 -18.40 14.06 -12.31
N THR A 101 -17.27 13.55 -11.80
CA THR A 101 -16.93 13.53 -10.36
C THR A 101 -15.67 14.31 -10.02
N GLY A 102 -14.88 14.68 -11.03
CA GLY A 102 -13.61 15.38 -10.88
C GLY A 102 -12.65 14.61 -9.98
N ARG A 103 -12.02 15.32 -9.03
CA ARG A 103 -10.99 14.77 -8.11
C ARG A 103 -11.55 14.08 -6.86
N SER A 104 -12.83 13.76 -6.89
CA SER A 104 -13.52 13.26 -5.70
C SER A 104 -13.44 11.75 -5.60
N LEU A 105 -13.36 11.24 -4.37
CA LEU A 105 -13.58 9.83 -4.09
C LEU A 105 -15.08 9.56 -4.06
N VAL A 106 -15.54 8.59 -4.85
CA VAL A 106 -16.91 8.10 -4.83
C VAL A 106 -16.98 6.83 -4.00
N LEU A 107 -17.90 6.81 -3.04
CA LEU A 107 -18.14 5.68 -2.15
C LEU A 107 -19.50 5.05 -2.45
N ASP A 108 -19.57 3.72 -2.45
CA ASP A 108 -20.85 3.01 -2.41
C ASP A 108 -21.37 2.96 -0.98
N GLY A 109 -22.29 3.87 -0.64
CA GLY A 109 -22.91 3.92 0.68
C GLY A 109 -23.94 2.80 0.90
N ASP A 110 -24.54 2.30 -0.16
CA ASP A 110 -25.64 1.33 -0.12
C ASP A 110 -25.14 -0.12 -0.17
N ARG A 111 -23.84 -0.33 -0.47
CA ARG A 111 -23.22 -1.65 -0.68
C ARG A 111 -23.98 -2.44 -1.75
N ALA A 112 -24.43 -1.75 -2.79
CA ALA A 112 -25.27 -2.29 -3.86
C ALA A 112 -24.47 -3.15 -4.85
N GLY A 113 -23.14 -3.06 -4.85
CA GLY A 113 -22.29 -3.83 -5.74
C GLY A 113 -20.88 -4.09 -5.21
N PRO A 114 -20.00 -4.64 -6.05
CA PRO A 114 -18.68 -5.11 -5.62
C PRO A 114 -17.70 -3.96 -5.34
N VAL A 115 -17.94 -2.76 -5.88
CA VAL A 115 -17.02 -1.62 -5.76
C VAL A 115 -17.29 -0.91 -4.44
N ALA A 116 -16.33 -0.94 -3.52
CA ALA A 116 -16.42 -0.19 -2.27
C ALA A 116 -16.19 1.31 -2.49
N TYR A 117 -15.24 1.65 -3.36
CA TYR A 117 -14.94 3.02 -3.75
C TYR A 117 -14.21 3.12 -5.09
N THR A 118 -14.30 4.28 -5.72
CA THR A 118 -13.68 4.55 -7.02
C THR A 118 -13.30 6.03 -7.16
N ALA A 119 -12.29 6.31 -7.98
CA ALA A 119 -11.83 7.66 -8.27
C ALA A 119 -11.31 7.77 -9.71
N VAL A 120 -11.48 8.95 -10.31
CA VAL A 120 -10.89 9.30 -11.60
C VAL A 120 -9.45 9.77 -11.36
N MET A 121 -8.51 8.84 -11.39
CA MET A 121 -7.11 9.11 -10.99
C MET A 121 -6.40 10.09 -11.92
N SER A 122 -6.76 10.14 -13.20
CA SER A 122 -6.22 11.14 -14.14
C SER A 122 -6.71 12.57 -13.86
N GLU A 123 -7.85 12.74 -13.18
CA GLU A 123 -8.29 14.07 -12.73
C GLU A 123 -7.46 14.57 -11.54
N VAL A 124 -6.94 13.64 -10.72
CA VAL A 124 -6.07 13.93 -9.58
C VAL A 124 -4.63 14.16 -10.03
N ASP A 125 -4.10 13.28 -10.86
CA ASP A 125 -2.74 13.32 -11.42
C ASP A 125 -2.80 12.99 -12.93
N PRO A 126 -2.81 14.02 -13.80
CA PRO A 126 -2.91 13.84 -15.24
C PRO A 126 -1.81 12.99 -15.86
N SER A 127 -0.63 12.89 -15.23
CA SER A 127 0.49 12.11 -15.79
C SER A 127 0.25 10.59 -15.75
N ARG A 128 -0.84 10.13 -15.11
CA ARG A 128 -1.19 8.71 -14.97
C ARG A 128 -1.96 8.14 -16.17
N ALA A 129 -2.38 8.99 -17.11
CA ALA A 129 -3.05 8.57 -18.31
C ALA A 129 -2.42 9.23 -19.54
N PRO A 130 -2.39 8.55 -20.71
CA PRO A 130 -2.08 9.20 -21.97
C PRO A 130 -3.04 10.36 -22.27
N GLU A 131 -2.59 11.32 -23.07
CA GLU A 131 -3.43 12.44 -23.51
C GLU A 131 -4.72 11.93 -24.20
N GLY A 132 -5.85 12.56 -23.87
CA GLY A 132 -7.16 12.17 -24.40
C GLY A 132 -7.74 10.88 -23.82
N ARG A 133 -7.12 10.29 -22.81
CA ARG A 133 -7.65 9.13 -22.08
C ARG A 133 -7.81 9.44 -20.60
N THR A 134 -8.80 8.81 -20.01
CA THR A 134 -9.06 8.86 -18.57
C THR A 134 -8.57 7.57 -17.92
N LEU A 135 -8.03 7.67 -16.69
CA LEU A 135 -7.76 6.54 -15.82
C LEU A 135 -8.74 6.54 -14.65
N ILE A 136 -9.52 5.48 -14.52
CA ILE A 136 -10.41 5.23 -13.38
C ILE A 136 -9.85 4.08 -12.56
N THR A 137 -9.72 4.28 -11.26
CA THR A 137 -9.29 3.25 -10.32
C THR A 137 -10.42 2.90 -9.39
N SER A 138 -10.72 1.62 -9.29
CA SER A 138 -11.84 1.10 -8.48
C SER A 138 -11.34 0.02 -7.54
N THR A 139 -11.87 0.00 -6.32
CA THR A 139 -11.48 -0.96 -5.29
C THR A 139 -12.65 -1.84 -4.89
N VAL A 140 -12.41 -3.15 -4.93
CA VAL A 140 -13.29 -4.20 -4.45
C VAL A 140 -12.70 -4.77 -3.17
N LEU A 141 -13.50 -4.83 -2.10
CA LEU A 141 -13.09 -5.42 -0.83
C LEU A 141 -13.63 -6.84 -0.73
N GLY A 142 -12.83 -7.77 -0.20
CA GLY A 142 -13.23 -9.18 -0.08
C GLY A 142 -12.84 -10.02 -1.30
N THR A 143 -13.47 -11.18 -1.41
CA THR A 143 -13.26 -12.09 -2.54
C THR A 143 -13.81 -11.48 -3.84
N PRO A 144 -13.01 -11.38 -4.91
CA PRO A 144 -13.50 -10.84 -6.17
C PRO A 144 -14.61 -11.73 -6.77
N PRO A 145 -15.66 -11.15 -7.38
CA PRO A 145 -16.67 -11.94 -8.08
C PRO A 145 -16.09 -12.66 -9.31
N PRO A 146 -16.68 -13.78 -9.75
CA PRO A 146 -16.18 -14.56 -10.91
C PRO A 146 -16.09 -13.74 -12.21
N ASP A 147 -17.12 -12.93 -12.51
CA ASP A 147 -17.16 -12.01 -13.66
C ASP A 147 -16.68 -10.61 -13.23
N LEU A 148 -15.44 -10.51 -12.75
CA LEU A 148 -14.92 -9.31 -12.08
C LEU A 148 -15.11 -8.03 -12.89
N ASP A 149 -14.59 -7.98 -14.13
CA ASP A 149 -14.64 -6.77 -14.96
C ASP A 149 -16.09 -6.33 -15.24
N ARG A 150 -16.92 -7.26 -15.72
CA ARG A 150 -18.33 -6.97 -16.07
C ARG A 150 -19.11 -6.49 -14.85
N SER A 151 -18.93 -7.14 -13.70
CA SER A 151 -19.63 -6.80 -12.45
C SER A 151 -19.20 -5.41 -11.95
N VAL A 152 -17.90 -5.11 -12.05
CA VAL A 152 -17.36 -3.80 -11.68
C VAL A 152 -17.86 -2.72 -12.63
N ARG A 153 -17.77 -2.89 -13.95
CA ARG A 153 -18.27 -1.90 -14.93
C ARG A 153 -19.76 -1.62 -14.78
N THR A 154 -20.58 -2.68 -14.63
CA THR A 154 -22.02 -2.53 -14.35
C THR A 154 -22.28 -1.68 -13.12
N HIS A 155 -21.53 -1.93 -12.03
CA HIS A 155 -21.70 -1.17 -10.81
C HIS A 155 -21.18 0.27 -10.93
N LEU A 156 -20.06 0.48 -11.63
CA LEU A 156 -19.52 1.82 -11.91
C LEU A 156 -20.48 2.64 -12.76
N ALA A 157 -21.18 2.04 -13.72
CA ALA A 157 -22.19 2.72 -14.51
C ALA A 157 -23.33 3.26 -13.61
N ALA A 158 -23.75 2.48 -12.63
CA ALA A 158 -24.74 2.91 -11.63
C ALA A 158 -24.19 4.00 -10.69
N LEU A 159 -22.96 3.85 -10.18
CA LEU A 159 -22.33 4.81 -9.25
C LEU A 159 -22.07 6.17 -9.90
N TYR A 160 -21.63 6.18 -11.16
CA TYR A 160 -21.32 7.41 -11.90
C TYR A 160 -22.52 7.96 -12.66
N GLY A 161 -23.59 7.19 -12.84
CA GLY A 161 -24.74 7.57 -13.66
C GLY A 161 -24.40 7.76 -15.15
N THR A 162 -23.40 7.02 -15.66
CA THR A 162 -22.94 7.09 -17.06
C THR A 162 -22.74 5.68 -17.62
N PRO A 163 -22.92 5.44 -18.92
CA PRO A 163 -22.54 4.19 -19.55
C PRO A 163 -21.02 3.92 -19.40
N THR A 164 -20.65 2.64 -19.32
CA THR A 164 -19.25 2.17 -19.22
C THR A 164 -18.93 1.12 -20.30
N ASP A 165 -19.75 1.05 -21.35
CA ASP A 165 -19.62 0.04 -22.41
C ASP A 165 -18.31 0.20 -23.21
N ASP A 166 -17.85 1.44 -23.34
CA ASP A 166 -16.61 1.87 -24.00
C ASP A 166 -15.38 1.89 -23.07
N TRP A 167 -15.52 1.40 -21.84
CA TRP A 167 -14.41 1.31 -20.90
C TRP A 167 -13.64 0.00 -21.10
N GLU A 168 -12.31 0.11 -21.07
CA GLU A 168 -11.40 -1.01 -21.25
C GLU A 168 -10.66 -1.29 -19.93
N LEU A 169 -10.60 -2.56 -19.52
CA LEU A 169 -9.79 -2.97 -18.38
C LEU A 169 -8.31 -2.96 -18.76
N LEU A 170 -7.52 -2.11 -18.09
CA LEU A 170 -6.07 -2.07 -18.24
C LEU A 170 -5.38 -3.11 -17.36
N ALA A 171 -5.80 -3.18 -16.09
CA ALA A 171 -5.20 -4.09 -15.11
C ALA A 171 -6.17 -4.38 -13.96
N ALA A 172 -6.05 -5.59 -13.41
CA ALA A 172 -6.69 -6.00 -12.17
C ALA A 172 -5.63 -6.65 -11.27
N HIS A 173 -5.46 -6.12 -10.07
CA HIS A 173 -4.51 -6.60 -9.08
C HIS A 173 -5.27 -7.09 -7.86
N HIS A 174 -5.25 -8.40 -7.62
CA HIS A 174 -5.79 -9.00 -6.41
C HIS A 174 -4.67 -9.30 -5.44
N ASP A 175 -4.82 -8.84 -4.20
CA ASP A 175 -3.93 -9.18 -3.11
C ASP A 175 -4.75 -9.83 -1.98
N PRO A 176 -4.53 -11.14 -1.72
CA PRO A 176 -5.24 -11.86 -0.66
C PRO A 176 -4.83 -11.41 0.75
N GLU A 177 -3.65 -10.80 0.88
CA GLU A 177 -3.06 -10.34 2.14
C GLU A 177 -2.93 -8.80 2.19
N ALA A 178 -3.80 -8.09 1.46
CA ALA A 178 -3.68 -6.66 1.24
C ALA A 178 -3.69 -5.78 2.51
N VAL A 179 -4.54 -6.11 3.48
CA VAL A 179 -4.74 -5.27 4.67
C VAL A 179 -4.80 -6.15 5.92
N PRO A 180 -3.86 -6.00 6.88
CA PRO A 180 -3.93 -6.70 8.15
C PRO A 180 -5.26 -6.43 8.88
N ALA A 181 -5.88 -7.48 9.42
CA ALA A 181 -7.08 -7.35 10.22
C ALA A 181 -6.76 -6.75 11.60
N MET A 182 -7.54 -5.75 12.01
CA MET A 182 -7.42 -5.05 13.29
C MET A 182 -8.66 -5.31 14.16
N GLU A 183 -8.91 -6.58 14.46
CA GLU A 183 -10.06 -7.02 15.26
C GLU A 183 -9.85 -6.73 16.75
N ALA A 184 -10.94 -6.40 17.46
CA ALA A 184 -10.88 -6.11 18.88
C ALA A 184 -10.62 -7.39 19.73
N PRO A 185 -9.79 -7.31 20.79
CA PRO A 185 -8.95 -6.18 21.18
C PRO A 185 -7.70 -6.07 20.28
N HIS A 186 -7.52 -4.91 19.65
CA HIS A 186 -6.35 -4.62 18.81
C HIS A 186 -5.35 -3.77 19.58
N ASP A 187 -4.08 -4.17 19.56
CA ASP A 187 -2.97 -3.34 20.02
C ASP A 187 -2.46 -2.51 18.83
N PRO A 188 -2.72 -1.19 18.80
CA PRO A 188 -2.31 -0.32 17.69
C PRO A 188 -0.81 -0.04 17.70
N ARG A 189 -0.05 -0.50 18.70
CA ARG A 189 1.37 -0.18 18.85
C ARG A 189 2.16 -1.39 19.34
N ARG A 190 2.11 -2.49 18.58
CA ARG A 190 2.83 -3.72 18.92
C ARG A 190 4.34 -3.46 19.04
N PRO A 191 5.07 -4.21 19.89
CA PRO A 191 6.52 -4.03 20.05
C PRO A 191 7.27 -4.15 18.72
N VAL A 192 8.33 -3.37 18.47
CA VAL A 192 9.14 -3.56 17.25
C VAL A 192 10.38 -4.42 17.50
N ARG A 193 10.82 -4.53 18.77
CA ARG A 193 11.90 -5.41 19.22
C ARG A 193 11.30 -6.75 19.61
N VAL A 194 11.70 -7.82 18.91
CA VAL A 194 11.30 -9.20 19.23
C VAL A 194 12.31 -9.83 20.19
N LEU A 195 13.59 -9.63 19.91
CA LEU A 195 14.72 -10.00 20.76
C LEU A 195 15.81 -8.92 20.63
N ALA A 196 16.78 -8.88 21.53
CA ALA A 196 17.98 -8.07 21.34
C ALA A 196 18.63 -8.39 19.98
N GLY A 197 18.79 -7.38 19.12
CA GLY A 197 19.33 -7.54 17.78
C GLY A 197 18.34 -8.03 16.71
N LEU A 198 17.08 -8.32 17.07
CA LEU A 198 16.02 -8.76 16.14
C LEU A 198 14.77 -7.88 16.23
N TYR A 199 14.42 -7.26 15.12
CA TYR A 199 13.35 -6.29 15.02
C TYR A 199 12.40 -6.63 13.87
N VAL A 200 11.13 -6.26 14.02
CA VAL A 200 10.10 -6.42 13.00
C VAL A 200 9.33 -5.11 12.89
N CYS A 201 9.13 -4.63 11.67
CA CYS A 201 8.28 -3.49 11.36
C CYS A 201 7.35 -3.81 10.18
N GLY A 202 6.31 -3.00 10.04
CA GLY A 202 5.27 -3.14 9.04
C GLY A 202 3.94 -2.66 9.59
N ASP A 203 2.97 -2.50 8.71
CA ASP A 203 1.58 -2.17 9.05
C ASP A 203 0.96 -3.17 10.06
N HIS A 204 1.38 -4.43 10.01
CA HIS A 204 1.02 -5.47 10.98
C HIS A 204 1.60 -5.29 12.40
N ARG A 205 2.48 -4.29 12.63
CA ARG A 205 3.01 -3.90 13.95
C ARG A 205 2.39 -2.61 14.50
N ASP A 206 1.56 -1.92 13.72
CA ASP A 206 1.01 -0.62 14.11
C ASP A 206 -0.45 -0.47 13.63
N THR A 207 -0.74 0.48 12.74
CA THR A 207 -2.02 0.63 12.03
C THR A 207 -1.93 0.10 10.59
N SER A 208 -3.02 -0.47 10.05
CA SER A 208 -3.12 -1.04 8.70
C SER A 208 -3.14 0.05 7.64
N SER A 209 -2.06 0.81 7.55
CA SER A 209 -1.91 1.96 6.68
C SER A 209 -0.44 2.18 6.32
N VAL A 210 -0.21 2.90 5.22
CA VAL A 210 1.14 3.35 4.82
C VAL A 210 1.80 4.15 5.95
N GLN A 211 1.05 5.00 6.64
CA GLN A 211 1.56 5.77 7.78
C GLN A 211 1.95 4.88 8.96
N GLY A 212 1.15 3.85 9.26
CA GLY A 212 1.48 2.85 10.28
C GLY A 212 2.75 2.07 9.95
N ALA A 213 2.91 1.65 8.69
CA ALA A 213 4.14 1.01 8.22
C ALA A 213 5.37 1.92 8.41
N LEU A 214 5.30 3.18 7.94
CA LEU A 214 6.39 4.16 8.10
C LEU A 214 6.69 4.45 9.58
N HIS A 215 5.65 4.58 10.42
CA HIS A 215 5.81 4.82 11.85
C HIS A 215 6.50 3.65 12.56
N SER A 216 6.08 2.42 12.27
CA SER A 216 6.71 1.23 12.84
C SER A 216 8.17 1.08 12.39
N GLY A 217 8.48 1.41 11.12
CA GLY A 217 9.84 1.42 10.58
C GLY A 217 10.73 2.42 11.31
N ARG A 218 10.23 3.64 11.54
CA ARG A 218 10.96 4.66 12.31
C ARG A 218 11.23 4.19 13.75
N ARG A 219 10.22 3.64 14.43
CA ARG A 219 10.39 3.09 15.79
C ARG A 219 11.43 1.97 15.83
N ALA A 220 11.44 1.09 14.82
CA ALA A 220 12.42 0.00 14.75
C ALA A 220 13.83 0.55 14.53
N ALA A 221 14.01 1.51 13.62
CA ALA A 221 15.29 2.18 13.40
C ALA A 221 15.81 2.87 14.67
N GLU A 222 14.96 3.62 15.39
CA GLU A 222 15.32 4.26 16.68
C GLU A 222 15.76 3.23 17.72
N ALA A 223 15.06 2.09 17.82
CA ALA A 223 15.42 1.00 18.73
C ALA A 223 16.77 0.36 18.38
N ILE A 224 17.03 0.13 17.08
CA ILE A 224 18.30 -0.41 16.58
C ILE A 224 19.46 0.54 16.90
N LEU A 225 19.30 1.83 16.57
CA LEU A 225 20.34 2.83 16.82
C LEU A 225 20.67 2.93 18.31
N THR A 226 19.65 2.92 19.17
CA THR A 226 19.81 2.92 20.63
C THR A 226 20.59 1.69 21.10
N ASP A 227 20.19 0.49 20.65
CA ASP A 227 20.81 -0.77 21.09
C ASP A 227 22.25 -0.92 20.56
N LEU A 228 22.56 -0.32 19.40
CA LEU A 228 23.91 -0.28 18.84
C LEU A 228 24.79 0.84 19.42
N GLY A 229 24.24 1.70 20.27
CA GLY A 229 24.95 2.86 20.84
C GLY A 229 25.28 3.94 19.80
N VAL A 230 24.53 4.01 18.70
CA VAL A 230 24.72 5.00 17.64
C VAL A 230 23.88 6.22 17.96
N ALA A 231 24.52 7.34 18.31
CA ALA A 231 23.82 8.61 18.41
C ALA A 231 23.30 9.00 17.00
N PRO A 232 22.01 9.36 16.85
CA PRO A 232 21.51 9.82 15.57
C PRO A 232 22.33 11.04 15.15
N ALA A 233 22.95 10.97 13.98
CA ALA A 233 23.53 12.16 13.38
C ALA A 233 22.41 13.19 13.27
N HIS A 234 22.60 14.39 13.83
CA HIS A 234 21.72 15.51 13.54
C HIS A 234 21.78 15.71 12.03
N LEU A 235 20.75 15.24 11.30
CA LEU A 235 20.58 15.54 9.89
C LEU A 235 20.31 17.04 9.83
N GLY A 236 21.38 17.84 9.70
CA GLY A 236 21.27 19.23 9.29
C GLY A 236 20.44 19.23 8.02
N GLY A 237 19.31 19.94 8.06
CA GLY A 237 18.16 19.77 7.18
C GLY A 237 18.51 19.43 5.74
N VAL A 238 18.54 18.15 5.41
CA VAL A 238 18.40 17.71 4.02
C VAL A 238 16.92 17.86 3.75
N GLY A 239 16.54 19.06 3.30
CA GLY A 239 15.21 19.29 2.76
C GLY A 239 14.96 18.24 1.69
N LEU A 240 13.88 17.49 1.83
CA LEU A 240 13.35 16.74 0.69
C LEU A 240 13.21 17.74 -0.47
N PRO A 241 13.67 17.42 -1.69
CA PRO A 241 13.52 18.31 -2.82
C PRO A 241 12.06 18.73 -2.91
N GLU A 242 11.84 20.03 -3.10
CA GLU A 242 10.51 20.62 -3.22
C GLU A 242 9.74 19.86 -4.32
N ALA A 243 8.55 19.37 -3.98
CA ALA A 243 7.71 18.67 -4.94
C ALA A 243 7.33 19.66 -6.05
N ALA A 244 7.73 19.37 -7.29
CA ALA A 244 7.33 20.11 -8.47
C ALA A 244 5.84 19.91 -8.78
#